data_AF-A0A356DWR7-F1
#
_entry.id   AF-A0A356DWR7-F1
#
_cell.length_a   1.000
_cell.length_b   1.000
_cell.length_c   1.000
_cell.angle_alpha   90.00
_cell.angle_beta   90.00
_cell.angle_gamma   90.00
#
_symmetry.space_group_name_H-M   'P 1'
#
loop_
_entity.id
_entity.type
_entity.pdbx_description
1 polymer ?
#
loop_
_entity_poly.entity_id
_entity_poly.type
_entity_poly.pdbx_seq_one_letter_code
_entity_poly.pdbx_strand_id
1 'polypeptide(L)' 'MKKTKKLVLSAVAGIPLIQEGDDLAEIIYEATINSELNFEDGDVLVLAQKIVSKAEGRLVNLTTVTPSSEAINLATFL' A
#
# COMPACT_ATOMS: atom_id res chain seq x y z
N MET A 1 34.28 13.61 12.02
CA MET A 1 33.59 14.77 11.39
C MET A 1 32.14 14.40 11.14
N LYS A 2 31.16 15.19 11.61
CA LYS A 2 29.75 15.00 11.25
C LYS A 2 29.57 15.46 9.80
N LYS A 3 29.45 14.53 8.86
CA LYS A 3 29.03 14.84 7.48
C LYS A 3 27.52 15.02 7.46
N THR A 4 27.05 16.06 6.79
CA THR A 4 25.63 16.22 6.46
C THR A 4 25.20 15.08 5.55
N LYS A 5 24.09 14.42 5.89
CA LYS A 5 23.46 13.40 5.03
C LYS A 5 22.31 14.03 4.25
N LYS A 6 22.12 13.59 3.01
CA LYS A 6 20.97 13.96 2.18
C LYS A 6 19.94 12.83 2.23
N LEU A 7 18.66 13.19 2.31
CA LEU A 7 17.54 12.28 2.12
C LEU A 7 16.82 12.70 0.83
N VAL A 8 16.45 11.73 -0.01
CA VAL A 8 15.66 11.92 -1.22
C VAL A 8 14.39 11.10 -1.07
N LEU A 9 13.24 11.68 -1.44
CA LEU A 9 11.97 10.98 -1.51
C LEU A 9 11.47 11.07 -2.95
N SER A 10 11.24 9.93 -3.57
CA SER A 10 10.77 9.82 -4.95
C SER A 10 9.44 9.08 -4.95
N ALA A 11 8.41 9.67 -5.58
CA ALA A 11 7.13 8.99 -5.77
C ALA A 11 7.22 8.07 -6.98
N VAL A 12 6.80 6.82 -6.82
CA VAL A 12 6.68 5.88 -7.95
C VAL A 12 5.41 6.22 -8.73
N ALA A 13 5.58 6.74 -9.94
CA ALA A 13 4.48 7.05 -10.85
C ALA A 13 4.03 5.80 -11.64
N GLY A 14 2.83 5.83 -12.20
CA GLY A 14 2.36 4.76 -13.10
C GLY A 14 1.83 3.50 -12.41
N ILE A 15 1.69 3.49 -11.08
CA ILE A 15 1.06 2.37 -10.37
C ILE A 15 -0.44 2.31 -10.73
N PRO A 16 -0.94 1.16 -11.24
CA PRO A 16 -2.34 1.01 -11.62
C PRO A 16 -3.27 0.84 -10.41
N LEU A 17 -4.57 0.73 -10.68
CA LEU A 17 -5.54 0.34 -9.65
C LEU A 17 -5.35 -1.14 -9.27
N ILE A 18 -4.74 -1.37 -8.11
CA ILE A 18 -4.52 -2.72 -7.57
C ILE A 18 -5.83 -3.47 -7.36
N GLN A 19 -5.83 -4.73 -7.80
CA GLN A 19 -6.87 -5.76 -7.68
C GLN A 19 -6.40 -6.92 -6.79
N GLU A 20 -7.32 -7.81 -6.46
CA GLU A 20 -7.01 -9.05 -5.76
C GLU A 20 -6.17 -9.99 -6.63
N GLY A 21 -5.12 -10.56 -6.06
CA GLY A 21 -4.19 -11.47 -6.75
C GLY A 21 -3.07 -10.80 -7.53
N ASP A 22 -3.05 -9.46 -7.62
CA ASP A 22 -1.97 -8.72 -8.28
C ASP A 22 -0.61 -8.97 -7.59
N ASP A 23 0.43 -9.24 -8.40
CA ASP A 23 1.82 -9.25 -7.91
C ASP A 23 2.32 -7.82 -7.76
N LEU A 24 2.34 -7.33 -6.52
CA LEU A 24 2.81 -5.98 -6.23
C LEU A 24 4.28 -5.77 -6.57
N ALA A 25 5.12 -6.78 -6.42
CA ALA A 25 6.56 -6.63 -6.69
C ALA A 25 6.80 -6.41 -8.18
N GLU A 26 6.16 -7.22 -9.04
CA GLU A 26 6.22 -7.07 -10.49
C GLU A 26 5.66 -5.71 -10.94
N ILE A 27 4.48 -5.33 -10.44
CA ILE A 27 3.85 -4.05 -10.80
C ILE A 27 4.73 -2.85 -10.40
N ILE A 28 5.32 -2.87 -9.21
CA ILE A 28 6.18 -1.78 -8.73
C ILE A 28 7.45 -1.73 -9.57
N TYR A 29 8.06 -2.89 -9.86
CA TYR A 29 9.28 -2.96 -10.67
C TYR A 29 9.06 -2.37 -12.07
N GLU A 30 7.98 -2.78 -12.75
CA GLU A 30 7.61 -2.22 -14.06
C GLU A 30 7.34 -0.71 -14.01
N ALA A 31 6.69 -0.23 -12.95
CA ALA A 31 6.45 1.20 -12.76
C ALA A 31 7.76 1.98 -12.56
N THR A 32 8.75 1.40 -11.87
CA THR A 32 10.06 2.04 -11.69
C THR A 32 10.85 2.12 -13.00
N ILE A 33 10.82 1.07 -13.84
CA ILE A 33 11.43 1.10 -15.18
C ILE A 33 10.82 2.21 -16.04
N ASN A 34 9.49 2.28 -16.07
CA ASN A 34 8.77 3.27 -16.89
C ASN A 34 8.90 4.72 -16.40
N SER A 35 9.33 4.92 -15.14
CA SER A 35 9.54 6.25 -14.54
C SER A 35 11.01 6.64 -14.42
N GLU A 36 11.91 5.89 -15.07
CA GLU A 36 13.37 6.09 -15.00
C GLU A 36 13.92 6.09 -13.55
N LEU A 37 13.21 5.43 -12.64
CA LEU A 37 13.61 5.28 -11.24
C LEU A 37 14.36 3.96 -11.09
N ASN A 38 15.61 4.01 -10.65
CA ASN A 38 16.43 2.83 -10.38
C ASN A 38 16.59 2.67 -8.87
N PHE A 39 16.47 1.43 -8.39
CA PHE A 39 16.80 1.10 -7.00
C PHE A 39 18.32 0.99 -6.83
N GLU A 40 18.82 1.52 -5.73
CA GLU A 40 20.21 1.37 -5.28
C GLU A 40 20.28 0.59 -3.96
N ASP A 41 21.43 -0.03 -3.70
CA ASP A 41 21.67 -0.73 -2.43
C ASP A 41 21.49 0.22 -1.23
N GLY A 42 20.57 -0.14 -0.35
CA GLY A 42 20.24 0.66 0.84
C GLY A 42 19.00 1.54 0.67
N ASP A 43 18.37 1.55 -0.51
CA ASP A 43 17.07 2.17 -0.68
C ASP A 43 15.97 1.49 0.16
N VAL A 44 14.96 2.28 0.50
CA VAL A 44 13.79 1.82 1.25
C VAL A 44 12.55 2.08 0.42
N LEU A 45 11.86 1.00 0.04
CA LEU A 45 10.55 1.07 -0.59
C LEU A 45 9.47 1.19 0.48
N VAL A 46 8.62 2.22 0.36
CA VAL A 46 7.52 2.49 1.30
C VAL A 46 6.19 2.32 0.58
N LEU A 47 5.33 1.44 1.11
CA LEU A 47 4.00 1.16 0.57
C LEU A 47 2.92 1.57 1.56
N ALA A 48 1.82 2.13 1.07
CA ALA A 48 0.62 2.28 1.87
C ALA A 48 -0.05 0.92 2.08
N GLN A 49 -0.63 0.66 3.26
CA GLN A 49 -1.20 -0.66 3.54
C GLN A 49 -2.35 -1.05 2.60
N LYS A 50 -3.06 -0.06 2.03
CA LYS A 50 -4.25 -0.28 1.21
C LYS A 50 -3.97 -1.13 -0.05
N ILE A 51 -2.84 -0.93 -0.71
CA ILE A 51 -2.50 -1.72 -1.92
C ILE A 51 -2.17 -3.16 -1.56
N VAL A 52 -1.53 -3.37 -0.41
CA VAL A 52 -1.26 -4.70 0.14
C VAL A 52 -2.57 -5.40 0.48
N SER A 53 -3.49 -4.73 1.20
CA SER A 53 -4.80 -5.30 1.52
C SER A 53 -5.63 -5.65 0.29
N LYS A 54 -5.51 -4.90 -0.81
CA LYS A 54 -6.20 -5.19 -2.07
C LYS A 54 -5.62 -6.42 -2.75
N ALA A 55 -4.29 -6.47 -2.94
CA ALA A 55 -3.61 -7.60 -3.54
C ALA A 55 -3.88 -8.91 -2.78
N GLU A 56 -3.92 -8.85 -1.45
CA GLU A 56 -4.21 -10.00 -0.57
C GLU A 56 -5.70 -10.36 -0.44
N GLY A 57 -6.62 -9.71 -1.18
CA GLY A 57 -8.05 -10.05 -1.12
C GLY A 57 -8.72 -9.74 0.22
N ARG A 58 -8.26 -8.71 0.95
CA ARG A 58 -8.79 -8.34 2.27
C ARG A 58 -10.02 -7.44 2.23
N LEU A 59 -10.71 -7.36 1.09
CA LEU A 59 -11.94 -6.58 0.98
C LEU A 59 -13.11 -7.39 1.55
N VAL A 60 -13.94 -6.75 2.38
CA VAL A 60 -15.13 -7.37 2.96
C VAL A 60 -16.36 -6.57 2.55
N ASN A 61 -17.37 -7.27 2.04
CA ASN A 61 -18.67 -6.66 1.78
C ASN A 61 -19.41 -6.46 3.11
N LEU A 62 -19.70 -5.21 3.49
CA LEU A 62 -20.39 -4.92 4.74
C LEU A 62 -21.78 -5.57 4.83
N THR A 63 -22.46 -5.83 3.71
CA THR A 63 -23.76 -6.50 3.73
C THR A 63 -23.68 -7.97 4.15
N THR A 64 -22.48 -8.57 4.14
CA THR A 64 -22.25 -9.95 4.59
C THR A 64 -21.80 -10.03 6.05
N VAL A 65 -21.64 -8.88 6.73
CA VAL A 65 -21.20 -8.82 8.12
C VAL A 65 -22.43 -8.82 9.04
N THR A 66 -22.52 -9.78 9.96
CA THR A 66 -23.52 -9.75 11.05
C THR A 66 -22.91 -9.08 12.27
N PRO A 67 -23.39 -7.89 12.69
CA PRO A 67 -22.86 -7.20 13.87
C PRO A 67 -23.10 -7.99 15.16
N SER A 68 -22.13 -7.97 16.07
CA SER A 68 -22.32 -8.45 17.43
C SER A 68 -23.13 -7.44 18.25
N SER A 69 -23.68 -7.87 19.39
CA SER A 69 -24.35 -6.96 20.33
C SER A 69 -23.43 -5.81 20.79
N GLU A 70 -22.13 -6.08 20.96
CA GLU A 70 -21.13 -5.06 21.31
C GLU A 70 -20.93 -4.04 20.18
N ALA A 71 -20.84 -4.49 18.92
CA ALA A 71 -20.71 -3.61 17.76
C ALA A 71 -21.95 -2.71 17.59
N ILE A 72 -23.16 -3.26 17.82
CA ILE A 72 -24.40 -2.49 17.81
C ILE A 72 -24.39 -1.43 18.92
N ASN A 73 -24.00 -1.81 20.15
CA ASN A 73 -23.91 -0.86 21.26
C ASN A 73 -22.92 0.27 20.96
N LEU A 74 -21.74 -0.05 20.43
CA LEU A 74 -20.74 0.94 20.03
C LEU A 74 -21.29 1.92 18.97
N ALA A 75 -22.04 1.42 17.99
CA ALA A 75 -22.61 2.24 16.93
C ALA A 75 -23.62 3.29 17.43
N THR A 76 -24.23 3.11 18.60
CA THR A 76 -25.16 4.11 19.17
C THR A 76 -24.48 5.37 19.71
N PHE A 77 -23.15 5.35 19.89
CA PHE A 77 -22.39 6.50 20.38
C PHE A 77 -21.99 7.48 19.27
N LEU A 78 -22.06 7.07 18.00
CA LEU A 78 -21.75 7.87 16.82
C LEU A 78 -23.03 8.38 16.16
#